data_AF-A0A9E1EK77-F1
#
_entry.id   AF-A0A9E1EK77-F1
#
_cell.length_a   1.000
_cell.length_b   1.000
_cell.length_c   1.000
_cell.angle_alpha   90.00
_cell.angle_beta   90.00
_cell.angle_gamma   90.00
#
_symmetry.space_group_name_H-M   'P 1'
#
loop_
_entity.id
_entity.type
_entity.pdbx_description
1 polymer ?
#
loop_
_entity_poly.entity_id
_entity_poly.type
_entity_poly.pdbx_seq_one_letter_code
_entity_poly.pdbx_strand_id
1 'polypeptide(L)'
;MSKEYYTLKIGGIERKLQKFPVSDKMDIAAFILFGDVELTEVCARELLKKVPEFDYIVTPEAKSIPLAYEMSKMSGKKYIVVRKGVKVYMDRPEKVVDISLTTQKEQALYLGHEDGDLLNGKRVLIVDDVVSTGGSLKAVKELLSKFNADVVASAFPLAEGDAAERDDIIYLEKLPLFFK
;
A
#
# COMPACT_ATOMS: atom_id res chain seq x y z
N MET A 1 27.29 13.16 -8.72
CA MET A 1 27.02 11.72 -8.71
C MET A 1 26.05 11.42 -9.85
N SER A 2 26.37 10.50 -10.76
CA SER A 2 25.45 10.08 -11.81
C SER A 2 24.22 9.43 -11.18
N LYS A 3 23.02 9.85 -11.56
CA LYS A 3 21.79 9.20 -11.09
C LYS A 3 21.70 7.81 -11.71
N GLU A 4 21.64 6.78 -10.88
CA GLU A 4 21.34 5.43 -11.32
C GLU A 4 19.84 5.19 -11.35
N TYR A 5 19.40 4.37 -12.31
CA TYR A 5 18.00 4.07 -12.54
C TYR A 5 17.75 2.57 -12.65
N TYR A 6 16.57 2.14 -12.22
CA TYR A 6 15.98 0.84 -12.53
C TYR A 6 14.83 1.04 -13.53
N THR A 7 14.79 0.23 -14.58
CA THR A 7 13.67 0.26 -15.54
C THR A 7 12.59 -0.69 -15.06
N LEU A 8 11.50 -0.13 -14.55
CA LEU A 8 10.27 -0.86 -14.27
C LEU A 8 9.48 -1.05 -15.57
N LYS A 9 9.00 -2.26 -15.82
CA LYS A 9 7.98 -2.56 -16.83
C LYS A 9 6.75 -3.07 -16.11
N ILE A 10 5.59 -2.45 -16.30
CA ILE A 10 4.36 -2.81 -15.59
C ILE A 10 3.15 -2.53 -16.48
N GLY A 11 2.29 -3.52 -16.66
CA GLY A 11 1.04 -3.37 -17.43
C GLY A 11 1.21 -2.79 -18.85
N GLY A 12 2.36 -3.04 -19.50
CA GLY A 12 2.68 -2.60 -20.86
C GLY A 12 3.39 -1.24 -20.97
N ILE A 13 3.63 -0.54 -19.87
CA ILE A 13 4.37 0.74 -19.84
C ILE A 13 5.74 0.57 -19.17
N GLU A 14 6.65 1.52 -19.42
CA GLU A 14 7.97 1.57 -18.79
C GLU A 14 8.15 2.85 -17.96
N ARG A 15 8.89 2.73 -16.85
CA ARG A 15 9.30 3.86 -15.99
C ARG A 15 10.74 3.69 -15.51
N LYS A 16 11.48 4.80 -15.47
CA LYS A 16 12.82 4.85 -14.86
C LYS A 16 12.72 5.29 -13.41
N LEU A 17 12.80 4.33 -12.50
CA LEU A 17 12.82 4.59 -11.06
C LEU A 17 14.22 5.01 -10.65
N GLN A 18 14.37 6.18 -10.04
CA GLN A 18 15.66 6.62 -9.52
C GLN A 18 16.05 5.74 -8.32
N LYS A 19 17.31 5.29 -8.28
CA LYS A 19 17.87 4.59 -7.13
C LYS A 19 18.32 5.59 -6.06
N PHE A 20 18.07 5.25 -4.80
CA PHE A 20 18.47 6.02 -3.63
C PHE A 20 19.17 5.11 -2.61
N PRO A 21 20.29 5.57 -2.02
CA PRO A 21 20.93 4.84 -0.94
C PRO A 21 20.05 4.85 0.31
N VAL A 22 19.82 3.66 0.85
CA VAL A 22 19.19 3.46 2.18
C VAL A 22 20.22 3.05 3.23
N SER A 23 21.37 2.55 2.79
CA SER A 23 22.56 2.33 3.62
C SER A 23 23.81 2.37 2.75
N ASP A 24 24.99 2.24 3.37
CA ASP A 24 26.26 2.14 2.65
C ASP A 24 26.34 0.92 1.72
N LYS A 25 25.50 -0.10 1.95
CA LYS A 25 25.54 -1.39 1.24
C LYS A 25 24.36 -1.63 0.32
N MET A 26 23.36 -0.75 0.31
CA MET A 26 22.09 -1.02 -0.36
C MET A 26 21.42 0.24 -0.89
N ASP A 27 20.97 0.16 -2.14
CA ASP A 27 20.07 1.11 -2.78
C ASP A 27 18.67 0.49 -2.95
N ILE A 28 17.65 1.37 -2.94
CA ILE A 28 16.27 1.04 -3.36
C ILE A 28 15.88 1.91 -4.55
N ALA A 29 15.02 1.38 -5.42
CA ALA A 29 14.43 2.15 -6.51
C ALA A 29 13.12 2.79 -6.05
N ALA A 30 13.05 4.13 -6.05
CA ALA A 30 11.87 4.84 -5.57
C ALA A 30 10.71 4.75 -6.56
N PHE A 31 9.71 3.93 -6.23
CA PHE A 31 8.41 3.91 -6.90
C PHE A 31 7.54 5.03 -6.33
N ILE A 32 7.05 5.99 -7.12
CA ILE A 32 6.22 7.11 -6.65
C ILE A 32 5.05 7.29 -7.60
N LEU A 33 3.82 7.21 -7.09
CA LEU A 33 2.60 7.38 -7.88
C LEU A 33 2.17 8.85 -8.03
N PHE A 34 2.64 9.73 -7.15
CA PHE A 34 2.24 11.14 -7.18
C PHE A 34 2.61 11.82 -8.50
N GLY A 35 1.59 12.27 -9.22
CA GLY A 35 1.72 12.95 -10.51
C GLY A 35 1.83 12.00 -11.71
N ASP A 36 1.99 10.69 -11.50
CA ASP A 36 2.04 9.70 -12.59
C ASP A 36 0.66 9.06 -12.78
N VAL A 37 -0.21 9.80 -13.46
CA VAL A 37 -1.61 9.40 -13.71
C VAL A 37 -1.67 8.11 -14.52
N GLU A 38 -0.89 8.00 -15.61
CA GLU A 38 -0.88 6.81 -16.47
C GLU A 38 -0.44 5.56 -15.70
N LEU A 39 0.64 5.65 -14.90
CA LEU A 39 1.09 4.54 -14.08
C LEU A 39 0.03 4.12 -13.06
N THR A 40 -0.63 5.10 -12.43
CA THR A 40 -1.70 4.86 -11.45
C THR A 40 -2.88 4.13 -12.08
N GLU A 41 -3.36 4.58 -13.26
CA GLU A 41 -4.45 3.94 -14.00
C GLU A 41 -4.09 2.52 -14.45
N VAL A 42 -2.88 2.32 -14.96
CA VAL A 42 -2.40 0.99 -15.37
C VAL A 42 -2.33 0.04 -14.17
N CYS A 43 -1.76 0.49 -13.04
CA CYS A 43 -1.68 -0.33 -11.83
C CYS A 43 -3.08 -0.68 -11.29
N ALA A 44 -3.99 0.31 -11.19
CA ALA A 44 -5.35 0.09 -10.72
C ALA A 44 -6.08 -0.96 -11.57
N ARG A 45 -6.06 -0.78 -12.90
CA ARG A 45 -6.69 -1.70 -13.85
C ARG A 45 -6.12 -3.11 -13.76
N GLU A 46 -4.80 -3.27 -13.69
CA GLU A 46 -4.17 -4.59 -13.63
C GLU A 46 -4.39 -5.28 -12.28
N LEU A 47 -4.40 -4.54 -11.17
CA LEU A 47 -4.72 -5.11 -9.86
C LEU A 47 -6.18 -5.57 -9.79
N LEU A 48 -7.12 -4.77 -10.30
CA LEU A 48 -8.55 -5.12 -10.30
C LEU A 48 -8.86 -6.42 -11.06
N LYS A 49 -8.03 -6.82 -12.03
CA LYS A 49 -8.17 -8.11 -12.72
C LYS A 49 -7.75 -9.32 -11.87
N LYS A 50 -6.93 -9.10 -10.84
CA LYS A 50 -6.32 -10.17 -10.02
C LYS A 50 -6.97 -10.32 -8.65
N VAL A 51 -7.55 -9.26 -8.09
CA VAL A 51 -8.14 -9.28 -6.75
C VAL A 51 -9.47 -10.04 -6.71
N PRO A 52 -9.81 -10.69 -5.58
CA PRO A 52 -11.12 -11.30 -5.39
C PRO A 52 -12.21 -10.22 -5.25
N GLU A 53 -13.48 -10.63 -5.15
CA GLU A 53 -14.58 -9.71 -4.85
C GLU A 53 -14.42 -9.03 -3.48
N PHE A 54 -14.66 -7.72 -3.44
CA PHE A 54 -14.57 -6.89 -2.24
C PHE A 54 -15.70 -5.85 -2.16
N ASP A 55 -15.96 -5.36 -0.95
CA ASP A 55 -16.97 -4.35 -0.66
C ASP A 55 -16.36 -2.97 -0.42
N TYR A 56 -15.18 -2.92 0.22
CA TYR A 56 -14.43 -1.70 0.53
C TYR A 56 -12.95 -1.86 0.21
N ILE A 57 -12.32 -0.73 -0.15
CA ILE A 57 -10.87 -0.61 -0.26
C ILE A 57 -10.37 0.09 1.01
N VAL A 58 -9.28 -0.40 1.59
CA VAL A 58 -8.56 0.29 2.67
C VAL A 58 -7.13 0.55 2.21
N THR A 59 -6.66 1.78 2.39
CA THR A 59 -5.31 2.18 1.99
C THR A 59 -4.59 2.94 3.11
N PRO A 60 -3.29 2.69 3.34
CA PRO A 60 -2.52 3.40 4.34
C PRO A 60 -1.77 4.62 3.76
N GLU A 61 -1.83 5.75 4.47
CA GLU A 61 -1.04 6.97 4.20
C GLU A 61 -1.15 7.53 2.76
N ALA A 62 -0.35 8.55 2.43
CA ALA A 62 -0.61 9.43 1.30
C ALA A 62 -0.26 8.80 -0.05
N LYS A 63 0.79 7.97 -0.11
CA LYS A 63 1.42 7.55 -1.36
C LYS A 63 0.56 6.60 -2.19
N SER A 64 -0.27 5.80 -1.53
CA SER A 64 -1.21 4.87 -2.16
C SER A 64 -2.63 5.41 -2.31
N ILE A 65 -2.95 6.61 -1.79
CA ILE A 65 -4.26 7.26 -2.01
C ILE A 65 -4.62 7.40 -3.49
N PRO A 66 -3.72 7.84 -4.41
CA PRO A 66 -4.06 7.94 -5.82
C PRO A 66 -4.49 6.59 -6.41
N LEU A 67 -3.81 5.50 -6.02
CA LEU A 67 -4.13 4.15 -6.47
C LEU A 67 -5.48 3.68 -5.92
N ALA A 68 -5.72 3.87 -4.62
CA ALA A 68 -6.99 3.51 -4.00
C ALA A 68 -8.16 4.30 -4.59
N TYR A 69 -7.97 5.59 -4.86
CA TYR A 69 -8.95 6.43 -5.55
C TYR A 69 -9.25 5.90 -6.95
N GLU A 70 -8.23 5.59 -7.75
CA GLU A 70 -8.44 5.13 -9.12
C GLU A 70 -9.10 3.73 -9.15
N MET A 71 -8.70 2.82 -8.25
CA MET A 71 -9.36 1.53 -8.08
C MET A 71 -10.82 1.68 -7.61
N SER A 72 -11.09 2.63 -6.73
CA SER A 72 -12.44 2.98 -6.26
C SER A 72 -13.32 3.48 -7.40
N LYS A 73 -12.81 4.42 -8.21
CA LYS A 73 -13.47 4.95 -9.41
C LYS A 73 -13.78 3.85 -10.43
N MET A 74 -12.84 2.93 -10.68
CA MET A 74 -13.04 1.84 -11.66
C MET A 74 -13.98 0.74 -11.17
N SER A 75 -13.95 0.41 -9.87
CA SER A 75 -14.76 -0.68 -9.28
C SER A 75 -16.14 -0.24 -8.77
N GLY A 76 -16.34 1.08 -8.59
CA GLY A 76 -17.52 1.64 -7.93
C GLY A 76 -17.59 1.40 -6.42
N LYS A 77 -16.52 0.85 -5.80
CA LYS A 77 -16.44 0.58 -4.35
C LYS A 77 -15.83 1.75 -3.62
N LYS A 78 -16.24 2.02 -2.38
CA LYS A 78 -15.66 3.10 -1.58
C LYS A 78 -14.26 2.72 -1.07
N TYR A 79 -13.40 3.72 -0.94
CA TYR A 79 -12.11 3.56 -0.26
C TYR A 79 -12.07 4.35 1.05
N ILE A 80 -11.34 3.81 2.03
CA ILE A 80 -11.11 4.38 3.37
C ILE A 80 -9.61 4.52 3.58
N VAL A 81 -9.19 5.62 4.21
CA VAL A 81 -7.77 5.95 4.40
C VAL A 81 -7.37 5.84 5.86
N VAL A 82 -6.47 4.91 6.17
CA VAL A 82 -5.84 4.81 7.49
C VAL A 82 -4.79 5.92 7.64
N ARG A 83 -4.77 6.59 8.80
CA ARG A 83 -3.95 7.80 9.03
C ARG A 83 -2.81 7.54 10.02
N LYS A 84 -1.68 8.24 9.84
CA LYS A 84 -0.55 8.23 10.80
C LYS A 84 -0.73 9.16 12.02
N GLY A 85 -1.88 9.81 12.13
CA GLY A 85 -2.19 10.72 13.23
C GLY A 85 -3.65 11.07 13.27
N VAL A 86 -4.17 11.25 14.48
CA VAL A 86 -5.57 11.63 14.74
C VAL A 86 -5.91 12.92 14.00
N LYS A 87 -7.11 12.95 13.41
CA LYS A 87 -7.68 14.13 12.77
C LYS A 87 -8.91 14.59 13.53
N VAL A 88 -9.17 15.90 13.48
CA VAL A 88 -10.25 16.55 14.23
C VAL A 88 -11.64 16.00 13.89
N TYR A 89 -11.79 15.39 12.72
CA TYR A 89 -13.04 14.80 12.24
C TYR A 89 -13.20 13.31 12.58
N MET A 90 -12.24 12.70 13.29
CA MET A 90 -12.30 11.29 13.66
C MET A 90 -13.15 11.08 14.91
N ASP A 91 -14.18 10.25 14.79
CA ASP A 91 -14.97 9.77 15.92
C ASP A 91 -14.24 8.60 16.61
N ARG A 92 -13.93 8.77 17.90
CA ARG A 92 -13.37 7.74 18.79
C ARG A 92 -12.28 6.86 18.15
N PRO A 93 -11.21 7.42 17.56
CA PRO A 93 -10.30 6.66 16.72
C PRO A 93 -9.58 5.52 17.45
N GLU A 94 -9.59 4.35 16.83
CA GLU A 94 -8.76 3.22 17.23
C GLU A 94 -7.31 3.42 16.80
N LYS A 95 -6.37 2.88 17.59
CA LYS A 95 -4.94 3.01 17.37
C LYS A 95 -4.25 1.64 17.33
N VAL A 96 -3.30 1.47 16.41
CA VAL A 96 -2.30 0.41 16.42
C VAL A 96 -0.90 1.04 16.34
N VAL A 97 0.07 0.48 17.05
CA VAL A 97 1.47 0.93 17.00
C VAL A 97 2.30 -0.11 16.27
N ASP A 98 3.00 0.33 15.23
CA ASP A 98 4.04 -0.44 14.55
C ASP A 98 5.42 0.12 14.93
N ILE A 99 6.37 -0.78 15.16
CA ILE A 99 7.77 -0.39 15.32
C ILE A 99 8.40 -0.46 13.94
N SER A 100 8.44 0.69 13.25
CA SER A 100 9.07 0.78 11.94
C SER A 100 10.56 0.47 12.05
N LEU A 101 10.98 -0.67 11.52
CA LEU A 101 12.39 -1.09 11.47
C LEU A 101 13.27 -0.08 10.73
N THR A 102 12.73 0.57 9.69
CA THR A 102 13.46 1.52 8.83
C THR A 102 13.70 2.89 9.48
N THR A 103 12.87 3.29 10.45
CA THR A 103 13.02 4.59 11.13
C THR A 103 13.39 4.49 12.61
N GLN A 104 13.34 3.28 13.19
CA GLN A 104 13.45 3.04 14.63
C GLN A 104 12.55 3.96 15.48
N LYS A 105 11.45 4.44 14.88
CA LYS A 105 10.46 5.28 15.51
C LYS A 105 9.13 4.55 15.49
N GLU A 106 8.43 4.61 16.63
CA GLU A 106 7.04 4.17 16.70
C GLU A 106 6.22 4.91 15.65
N GLN A 107 5.54 4.16 14.79
CA GLN A 107 4.55 4.69 13.88
C GLN A 107 3.18 4.20 14.34
N ALA A 108 2.28 5.13 14.60
CA ALA A 108 0.91 4.80 14.96
C ALA A 108 -0.01 4.92 13.75
N LEU A 109 -0.91 3.96 13.59
CA LEU A 109 -2.00 3.99 12.62
C LEU A 109 -3.32 4.21 13.35
N TYR A 110 -4.18 5.02 12.74
CA TYR A 110 -5.46 5.45 13.29
C TYR A 110 -6.58 5.28 12.26
N LEU A 111 -7.75 4.83 12.74
CA LEU A 111 -9.00 4.78 11.99
C LEU A 111 -10.15 5.17 12.92
N GLY A 112 -10.96 6.15 12.50
CA GLY A 112 -12.16 6.60 13.21
C GLY A 112 -13.34 5.65 12.99
N HIS A 113 -14.27 5.61 13.94
CA HIS A 113 -15.48 4.77 13.85
C HIS A 113 -16.40 5.20 12.71
N GLU A 114 -16.37 6.47 12.28
CA GLU A 114 -17.17 6.96 11.15
C GLU A 114 -16.92 6.19 9.85
N ASP A 115 -15.67 5.72 9.66
CA ASP A 115 -15.27 4.88 8.54
C ASP A 115 -15.16 3.41 8.96
N GLY A 116 -14.60 3.13 10.14
CA GLY A 116 -14.33 1.78 10.61
C GLY A 116 -15.60 0.94 10.80
N ASP A 117 -16.69 1.53 11.30
CA ASP A 117 -17.95 0.81 11.52
C ASP A 117 -18.59 0.31 10.20
N LEU A 118 -18.27 0.95 9.07
CA LEU A 118 -18.70 0.51 7.74
C LEU A 118 -18.07 -0.84 7.34
N LEU A 119 -16.97 -1.23 7.97
CA LEU A 119 -16.20 -2.42 7.62
C LEU A 119 -16.66 -3.69 8.34
N ASN A 120 -17.54 -3.59 9.33
CA ASN A 120 -17.99 -4.73 10.14
C ASN A 120 -18.64 -5.83 9.27
N GLY A 121 -18.00 -7.00 9.22
CA GLY A 121 -18.42 -8.15 8.42
C GLY A 121 -18.34 -7.91 6.91
N LYS A 122 -17.60 -6.89 6.44
CA LYS A 122 -17.42 -6.58 5.03
C LYS A 122 -16.10 -7.13 4.51
N ARG A 123 -16.12 -7.50 3.22
CA ARG A 123 -14.92 -7.93 2.49
C ARG A 123 -14.07 -6.71 2.17
N VAL A 124 -12.89 -6.63 2.75
CA VAL A 124 -11.98 -5.51 2.62
C VAL A 124 -10.76 -5.91 1.77
N LEU A 125 -10.51 -5.12 0.74
CA LEU A 125 -9.27 -5.16 -0.02
C LEU A 125 -8.30 -4.12 0.54
N ILE A 126 -7.14 -4.54 1.02
CA ILE A 126 -6.06 -3.60 1.36
C ILE A 126 -5.31 -3.26 0.08
N VAL A 127 -5.08 -1.97 -0.17
CA VAL A 127 -4.31 -1.47 -1.32
C VAL A 127 -3.20 -0.54 -0.83
N ASP A 128 -1.97 -0.85 -1.20
CA ASP A 128 -0.81 0.01 -0.95
C ASP A 128 0.12 0.06 -2.19
N ASP A 129 1.17 0.89 -2.15
CA ASP A 129 2.04 1.13 -3.31
C ASP A 129 3.17 0.10 -3.45
N VAL A 130 3.86 -0.24 -2.35
CA VAL A 130 4.94 -1.22 -2.32
C VAL A 130 4.88 -1.99 -1.00
N VAL A 131 4.92 -3.31 -1.07
CA VAL A 131 5.17 -4.15 0.12
C VAL A 131 6.64 -4.56 0.19
N SER A 132 7.27 -4.30 1.33
CA SER A 132 8.64 -4.73 1.65
C SER A 132 8.57 -5.74 2.81
N THR A 133 9.16 -5.46 3.97
CA THR A 133 9.06 -6.34 5.17
C THR A 133 7.63 -6.68 5.61
N GLY A 134 6.64 -5.83 5.27
CA GLY A 134 5.23 -6.04 5.56
C GLY A 134 4.77 -5.59 6.95
N GLY A 135 5.60 -4.85 7.71
CA GLY A 135 5.22 -4.27 9.01
C GLY A 135 3.97 -3.39 8.90
N SER A 136 3.96 -2.45 7.95
CA SER A 136 2.79 -1.61 7.66
C SER A 136 1.53 -2.42 7.37
N LEU A 137 1.64 -3.46 6.54
CA LEU A 137 0.52 -4.34 6.21
C LEU A 137 -0.02 -5.06 7.45
N LYS A 138 0.86 -5.56 8.31
CA LYS A 138 0.48 -6.20 9.57
C LYS A 138 -0.29 -5.23 10.48
N ALA A 139 0.20 -3.99 10.61
CA ALA A 139 -0.44 -2.97 11.44
C ALA A 139 -1.81 -2.55 10.90
N VAL A 140 -1.97 -2.47 9.57
CA VAL A 140 -3.29 -2.23 8.94
C VAL A 140 -4.22 -3.40 9.21
N LYS A 141 -3.79 -4.66 9.01
CA LYS A 141 -4.60 -5.86 9.31
C LYS A 141 -5.04 -5.89 10.78
N GLU A 142 -4.14 -5.57 11.72
CA GLU A 142 -4.45 -5.48 13.15
C GLU A 142 -5.48 -4.39 13.43
N LEU A 143 -5.34 -3.20 12.83
CA LEU A 143 -6.28 -2.10 13.01
C LEU A 143 -7.67 -2.47 12.48
N LEU A 144 -7.73 -3.11 11.31
CA LEU A 144 -8.98 -3.58 10.69
C LEU A 144 -9.66 -4.69 11.49
N SER A 145 -8.90 -5.53 12.21
CA SER A 145 -9.46 -6.56 13.08
C SER A 145 -10.31 -5.99 14.22
N LYS A 146 -10.01 -4.77 14.67
CA LYS A 146 -10.79 -4.06 15.70
C LYS A 146 -12.19 -3.66 15.23
N PHE A 147 -12.40 -3.62 13.91
CA PHE A 147 -13.68 -3.30 13.27
C PHE A 147 -14.37 -4.53 12.67
N ASN A 148 -13.93 -5.76 13.01
CA ASN A 148 -14.46 -7.01 12.45
C ASN A 148 -14.48 -7.05 10.91
N ALA A 149 -13.50 -6.42 10.27
CA ALA A 149 -13.34 -6.43 8.82
C ALA A 149 -12.81 -7.78 8.33
N ASP A 150 -13.39 -8.32 7.25
CA ASP A 150 -12.90 -9.53 6.59
C ASP A 150 -11.90 -9.17 5.49
N VAL A 151 -10.60 -9.22 5.80
CA VAL A 151 -9.55 -8.88 4.83
C VAL A 151 -9.40 -10.02 3.81
N VAL A 152 -10.02 -9.86 2.64
CA VAL A 152 -10.04 -10.88 1.58
C VAL A 152 -8.77 -10.92 0.74
N ALA A 153 -8.05 -9.80 0.64
CA ALA A 153 -6.78 -9.72 -0.08
C ALA A 153 -5.99 -8.45 0.31
N SER A 154 -4.70 -8.45 -0.04
CA SER A 154 -3.82 -7.29 0.06
C SER A 154 -3.07 -7.15 -1.28
N ALA A 155 -3.22 -6.00 -1.94
CA ALA A 155 -2.81 -5.79 -3.31
C ALA A 155 -1.83 -4.62 -3.44
N PHE A 156 -0.75 -4.84 -4.20
CA PHE A 156 0.36 -3.90 -4.37
C PHE A 156 0.81 -3.87 -5.82
N PRO A 157 1.09 -2.71 -6.43
CA PRO A 157 1.82 -2.67 -7.69
C PRO A 157 3.12 -3.47 -7.61
N LEU A 158 3.90 -3.29 -6.54
CA LEU A 158 5.22 -3.91 -6.39
C LEU A 158 5.38 -4.67 -5.07
N ALA A 159 6.05 -5.82 -5.15
CA ALA A 159 6.60 -6.54 -4.00
C ALA A 159 8.13 -6.44 -4.01
N GLU A 160 8.71 -5.85 -2.95
CA GLU A 160 10.14 -5.56 -2.84
C GLU A 160 10.90 -6.69 -2.12
N GLY A 161 12.02 -7.12 -2.72
CA GLY A 161 12.90 -8.13 -2.12
C GLY A 161 12.16 -9.43 -1.80
N ASP A 162 12.31 -9.90 -0.56
CA ASP A 162 11.75 -11.16 -0.07
C ASP A 162 10.21 -11.13 0.04
N ALA A 163 9.60 -9.93 -0.01
CA ALA A 163 8.14 -9.81 -0.01
C ALA A 163 7.51 -10.52 -1.21
N ALA A 164 8.22 -10.61 -2.33
CA ALA A 164 7.76 -11.28 -3.54
C ALA A 164 7.64 -12.80 -3.40
N GLU A 165 8.19 -13.39 -2.33
CA GLU A 165 8.08 -14.82 -2.05
C GLU A 165 6.86 -15.15 -1.16
N ARG A 166 6.09 -14.14 -0.75
CA ARG A 166 4.88 -14.31 0.07
C ARG A 166 3.70 -14.79 -0.78
N ASP A 167 2.90 -15.68 -0.22
CA ASP A 167 1.67 -16.21 -0.80
C ASP A 167 0.41 -15.46 -0.34
N ASP A 168 0.51 -14.62 0.69
CA ASP A 168 -0.62 -13.88 1.29
C ASP A 168 -0.90 -12.51 0.64
N ILE A 169 -0.26 -12.20 -0.49
CA ILE A 169 -0.36 -10.92 -1.19
C ILE A 169 -0.57 -11.09 -2.70
N ILE A 170 -1.17 -10.08 -3.31
CA ILE A 170 -1.34 -9.97 -4.76
C ILE A 170 -0.47 -8.82 -5.23
N TYR A 171 0.36 -9.04 -6.26
CA TYR A 171 1.15 -7.97 -6.86
C TYR A 171 1.30 -8.07 -8.37
N LEU A 172 1.78 -6.99 -8.99
CA LEU A 172 2.03 -6.94 -10.43
C LEU A 172 3.45 -7.34 -10.76
N GLU A 173 4.45 -6.71 -10.13
CA GLU A 173 5.86 -6.92 -10.46
C GLU A 173 6.76 -7.00 -9.21
N LYS A 174 7.88 -7.72 -9.34
CA LYS A 174 8.92 -7.77 -8.31
C LYS A 174 9.82 -6.53 -8.42
N LEU A 175 10.10 -5.89 -7.28
CA LEU A 175 11.09 -4.81 -7.15
C LEU A 175 12.36 -5.37 -6.49
N PRO A 176 13.49 -5.46 -7.21
CA PRO A 176 14.74 -5.97 -6.62
C PRO A 176 15.33 -5.01 -5.58
N LEU A 177 16.04 -5.58 -4.60
CA LEU A 177 17.00 -4.83 -3.78
C LEU A 177 18.33 -4.74 -4.52
N PHE A 178 19.02 -3.61 -4.43
CA PHE A 178 20.28 -3.36 -5.13
C PHE A 178 21.43 -3.30 -4.13
N PHE A 179 22.19 -4.38 -4.02
CA PHE A 179 23.35 -4.45 -3.14
C PHE A 179 24.61 -3.87 -3.80
N LYS A 180 25.46 -3.23 -3.01
CA LYS A 180 26.74 -2.62 -3.41
C LYS A 180 27.92 -3.44 -2.93
#